data_AF-A0AA47IQ64-F1
#
_entry.id   AF-A0AA47IQ64-F1
#
_cell.length_a   1.000
_cell.length_b   1.000
_cell.length_c   1.000
_cell.angle_alpha   90.00
_cell.angle_beta   90.00
_cell.angle_gamma   90.00
#
_symmetry.space_group_name_H-M   'P 1'
#
loop_
_entity.id
_entity.type
_entity.pdbx_description
1 polymer ?
#
loop_
_entity_poly.entity_id
_entity_poly.type
_entity_poly.pdbx_seq_one_letter_code
_entity_poly.pdbx_strand_id
1 'polypeptide(L)'
;MSLEDEVSRKLSCMREKEEKDLQAEADRNAAEAKRREELSGSLREFASYLKKIRFLDLPLYILKGRRGGVFIEEYSYYGYAGNGWAFTLDGYDEEYDSFICDQFLSVEGEVFQGAGLGLSTFKFCLPSKDLRRTGLPNSMHLAGGMSQMVESPLRVVEALVKKRSDIIAKIIHSRPDMPRGCNPGELGYLGNY
;
A
#
# COMPACT_ATOMS: atom_id res chain seq x y z
N MET A 1 52.77 23.04 13.06
CA MET A 1 51.63 22.35 12.43
C MET A 1 50.93 23.38 11.56
N SER A 2 50.89 23.17 10.25
CA SER A 2 50.34 24.15 9.30
C SER A 2 48.81 24.12 9.35
N LEU A 3 48.16 25.25 9.02
CA LEU A 3 46.71 25.30 8.79
C LEU A 3 46.28 24.27 7.72
N GLU A 4 47.14 24.01 6.74
CA GLU A 4 46.92 23.03 5.67
C GLU A 4 46.91 21.59 6.20
N ASP A 5 47.75 21.28 7.19
CA ASP A 5 47.79 19.95 7.84
C ASP A 5 46.50 19.70 8.64
N GLU A 6 46.01 20.73 9.34
CA GLU A 6 44.79 20.66 10.16
C GLU A 6 43.53 20.54 9.28
N VAL A 7 43.47 21.28 8.18
CA VAL A 7 42.38 21.17 7.19
C VAL A 7 42.39 19.79 6.53
N SER A 8 43.57 19.28 6.15
CA SER A 8 43.70 17.94 5.55
C SER A 8 43.26 16.83 6.51
N ARG A 9 43.64 16.94 7.80
CA ARG A 9 43.20 15.99 8.84
C ARG A 9 41.69 16.01 9.03
N LYS A 10 41.07 17.21 9.07
CA LYS A 10 39.61 17.33 9.20
C LYS A 10 38.86 16.77 8.00
N LEU A 11 39.34 17.02 6.79
CA LEU A 11 38.75 16.47 5.56
C LEU A 11 38.85 14.93 5.51
N SER A 12 39.98 14.35 5.94
CA SER A 12 40.13 12.89 6.05
C SER A 12 39.13 12.31 7.04
N CYS A 13 38.99 12.93 8.22
CA CYS A 13 38.05 12.48 9.25
C CYS A 13 36.58 12.56 8.78
N MET A 14 36.21 13.64 8.09
CA MET A 14 34.87 13.77 7.50
C MET A 14 34.61 12.69 6.44
N ARG A 15 35.59 12.43 5.56
CA ARG A 15 35.47 11.40 4.52
C ARG A 15 35.32 10.00 5.11
N GLU A 16 36.13 9.64 6.11
CA GLU A 16 36.02 8.34 6.79
C GLU A 16 34.67 8.16 7.48
N LYS A 17 34.11 9.23 8.04
CA LYS A 17 32.78 9.18 8.67
C LYS A 17 31.69 8.97 7.62
N GLU A 18 31.73 9.74 6.53
CA GLU A 18 30.77 9.61 5.42
C GLU A 18 30.84 8.22 4.79
N GLU A 19 32.03 7.66 4.60
CA GLU A 19 32.23 6.31 4.06
C GLU A 19 31.65 5.23 5.00
N LYS A 20 31.82 5.38 6.32
CA LYS A 20 31.21 4.48 7.31
C LYS A 20 29.69 4.59 7.34
N ASP A 21 29.15 5.80 7.25
CA ASP A 21 27.71 6.04 7.24
C ASP A 21 27.07 5.43 5.97
N LEU A 22 27.73 5.58 4.81
CA LEU A 22 27.33 4.95 3.54
C LEU A 22 27.37 3.42 3.62
N GLN A 23 28.43 2.85 4.21
CA GLN A 23 28.53 1.40 4.37
C GLN A 23 27.45 0.85 5.30
N ALA A 24 27.19 1.52 6.44
CA ALA A 24 26.13 1.11 7.37
C ALA A 24 24.74 1.18 6.72
N GLU A 25 24.49 2.19 5.88
CA GLU A 25 23.25 2.30 5.11
C GLU A 25 23.12 1.18 4.08
N ALA A 26 24.21 0.85 3.37
CA ALA A 26 24.24 -0.26 2.42
C ALA A 26 23.97 -1.61 3.10
N ASP A 27 24.60 -1.87 4.25
CA ASP A 27 24.41 -3.09 5.02
C ASP A 27 22.96 -3.21 5.53
N ARG A 28 22.37 -2.09 5.98
CA ARG A 28 20.96 -2.04 6.39
C ARG A 28 20.02 -2.37 5.22
N ASN A 29 20.25 -1.76 4.06
CA ASN A 29 19.43 -1.98 2.87
C ASN A 29 19.54 -3.42 2.35
N ALA A 30 20.75 -4.01 2.43
CA ALA A 30 20.95 -5.42 2.10
C ALA A 30 20.22 -6.36 3.06
N ALA A 31 20.26 -6.06 4.37
CA ALA A 31 19.51 -6.82 5.38
C ALA A 31 18.00 -6.70 5.18
N GLU A 32 17.48 -5.50 4.88
CA GLU A 32 16.07 -5.28 4.58
C GLU A 32 15.64 -6.05 3.32
N ALA A 33 16.42 -5.98 2.23
CA ALA A 33 16.13 -6.70 0.99
C ALA A 33 16.07 -8.22 1.21
N LYS A 34 17.05 -8.78 1.93
CA LYS A 34 17.05 -10.21 2.28
C LYS A 34 15.80 -10.57 3.10
N ARG A 35 15.43 -9.73 4.06
CA ARG A 35 14.25 -9.97 4.89
C ARG A 35 12.96 -9.93 4.08
N ARG A 36 12.85 -9.02 3.11
CA ARG A 36 11.71 -8.97 2.17
C ARG A 36 11.63 -10.25 1.34
N GLU A 37 12.77 -10.75 0.84
CA GLU A 37 12.82 -12.00 0.09
C GLU A 37 12.32 -13.18 0.94
N GLU A 38 12.76 -13.29 2.19
CA GLU A 38 12.28 -14.31 3.14
C GLU A 38 10.75 -14.25 3.35
N LEU A 39 10.19 -13.04 3.42
CA LEU A 39 8.74 -12.83 3.64
C LEU A 39 7.92 -12.96 2.35
N SER A 40 8.53 -12.80 1.18
CA SER A 40 7.84 -12.83 -0.11
C SER A 40 7.13 -14.16 -0.37
N GLY A 41 7.74 -15.28 0.02
CA GLY A 41 7.13 -16.61 -0.08
C GLY A 41 5.83 -16.69 0.74
N SER A 42 5.87 -16.16 1.96
CA SER A 42 4.70 -16.11 2.85
C SER A 42 3.55 -15.25 2.31
N LEU A 43 3.86 -14.14 1.64
CA LEU A 43 2.84 -13.29 1.01
C LEU A 43 2.24 -13.93 -0.25
N ARG A 44 3.06 -14.59 -1.07
CA ARG A 44 2.60 -15.35 -2.24
C ARG A 44 1.69 -16.51 -1.83
N GLU A 45 2.05 -17.22 -0.78
CA GLU A 45 1.19 -18.26 -0.19
C GLU A 45 -0.14 -17.67 0.29
N PHE A 46 -0.11 -16.51 0.95
CA PHE A 46 -1.31 -15.84 1.40
C PHE A 46 -2.22 -15.42 0.23
N ALA A 47 -1.68 -14.75 -0.79
CA ALA A 47 -2.42 -14.40 -2.00
C ALA A 47 -2.99 -15.63 -2.72
N SER A 48 -2.19 -16.71 -2.81
CA SER A 48 -2.63 -17.99 -3.39
C SER A 48 -3.79 -18.60 -2.61
N TYR A 49 -3.75 -18.53 -1.27
CA TYR A 49 -4.84 -18.97 -0.42
C TYR A 49 -6.13 -18.17 -0.67
N LEU A 50 -6.05 -16.84 -0.76
CA LEU A 50 -7.20 -15.98 -1.08
C LEU A 50 -7.84 -16.36 -2.42
N LYS A 51 -7.02 -16.60 -3.46
CA LYS A 51 -7.50 -17.13 -4.75
C LYS A 51 -8.19 -18.49 -4.59
N LYS A 52 -7.59 -19.40 -3.81
CA LYS A 52 -8.11 -20.77 -3.59
C LYS A 52 -9.50 -20.76 -2.94
N ILE A 53 -9.73 -19.87 -1.97
CA ILE A 53 -11.06 -19.72 -1.34
C ILE A 53 -12.01 -18.84 -2.15
N ARG A 54 -11.62 -18.42 -3.36
CA ARG A 54 -12.36 -17.51 -4.24
C ARG A 54 -12.75 -16.20 -3.54
N PHE A 55 -11.86 -15.69 -2.69
CA PHE A 55 -12.03 -14.36 -2.13
C PHE A 55 -11.83 -13.33 -3.24
N LEU A 56 -12.85 -12.53 -3.51
CA LEU A 56 -12.92 -11.65 -4.68
C LEU A 56 -11.75 -10.65 -4.69
N ASP A 57 -10.88 -10.75 -5.69
CA ASP A 57 -9.93 -9.69 -6.03
C ASP A 57 -10.61 -8.62 -6.89
N LEU A 58 -10.12 -7.38 -6.79
CA LEU A 58 -10.65 -6.25 -7.53
C LEU A 58 -9.56 -5.58 -8.36
N PRO A 59 -9.89 -5.05 -9.55
CA PRO A 59 -8.96 -4.26 -10.33
C PRO A 59 -8.74 -2.90 -9.66
N LEU A 60 -7.49 -2.53 -9.47
CA LEU A 60 -7.05 -1.28 -8.90
C LEU A 60 -6.75 -0.25 -9.99
N TYR A 61 -7.26 0.96 -9.79
CA TYR A 61 -7.05 2.12 -10.64
C TYR A 61 -6.49 3.29 -9.82
N ILE A 62 -5.40 3.90 -10.27
CA ILE A 62 -4.75 5.03 -9.57
C ILE A 62 -4.83 6.31 -10.39
N LEU A 63 -4.87 7.46 -9.69
CA LEU A 63 -4.96 8.77 -10.33
C LEU A 63 -3.69 9.04 -11.15
N LYS A 64 -3.83 9.24 -12.46
CA LYS A 64 -2.71 9.63 -13.34
C LYS A 64 -2.59 11.14 -13.51
N GLY A 65 -3.65 11.87 -13.22
CA GLY A 65 -3.66 13.32 -13.23
C GLY A 65 -5.07 13.89 -13.29
N ARG A 66 -5.15 15.21 -13.18
CA ARG A 66 -6.36 15.97 -13.41
C ARG A 66 -6.19 16.82 -14.66
N ARG A 67 -7.24 16.92 -15.45
CA ARG A 67 -7.29 17.78 -16.63
C ARG A 67 -8.52 18.66 -16.53
N GLY A 68 -8.31 19.94 -16.74
CA GLY A 68 -9.37 20.96 -16.76
C GLY A 68 -8.89 22.15 -17.57
N GLY A 69 -9.82 22.94 -18.06
CA GLY A 69 -9.53 24.17 -18.79
C GLY A 69 -10.59 25.22 -18.51
N VAL A 70 -10.39 26.45 -18.98
CA VAL A 70 -11.31 27.59 -18.75
C VAL A 70 -12.76 27.28 -19.15
N PHE A 71 -12.98 26.34 -20.07
CA PHE A 71 -14.30 25.93 -20.58
C PHE A 71 -14.62 24.44 -20.36
N ILE A 72 -13.80 23.70 -19.61
CA ILE A 72 -13.99 22.26 -19.38
C ILE A 72 -13.93 21.99 -17.88
N GLU A 73 -15.00 21.42 -17.32
CA GLU A 73 -15.01 20.96 -15.93
C GLU A 73 -13.83 20.04 -15.65
N GLU A 74 -13.16 20.23 -14.50
CA GLU A 74 -12.00 19.44 -14.12
C GLU A 74 -12.41 17.96 -13.97
N TYR A 75 -11.72 17.08 -14.69
CA TYR A 75 -11.90 15.64 -14.60
C TYR A 75 -10.59 14.96 -14.21
N SER A 76 -10.73 13.89 -13.43
CA SER A 76 -9.64 13.03 -13.00
C SER A 76 -9.51 11.84 -13.94
N TYR A 77 -8.29 11.55 -14.41
CA TYR A 77 -8.01 10.38 -15.24
C TYR A 77 -7.29 9.31 -14.42
N TYR A 78 -7.80 8.09 -14.46
CA TYR A 78 -7.27 6.94 -13.74
C TYR A 78 -6.68 5.90 -14.69
N GLY A 79 -5.60 5.24 -14.25
CA GLY A 79 -4.96 4.15 -14.97
C GLY A 79 -5.00 2.86 -14.16
N TYR A 80 -5.23 1.74 -14.85
CA TYR A 80 -5.15 0.39 -14.26
C TYR A 80 -3.74 0.12 -13.71
N ALA A 81 -3.68 -0.43 -12.51
CA ALA A 81 -2.44 -0.72 -11.79
C ALA A 81 -2.22 -2.20 -11.48
N GLY A 82 -3.29 -3.01 -11.49
CA GLY A 82 -3.22 -4.44 -11.18
C GLY A 82 -4.49 -4.93 -10.50
N ASN A 83 -4.56 -6.23 -10.23
CA ASN A 83 -5.63 -6.82 -9.42
C ASN A 83 -5.11 -7.17 -8.03
N GLY A 84 -6.00 -7.20 -7.04
CA GLY A 84 -5.63 -7.58 -5.69
C GLY A 84 -6.69 -7.25 -4.66
N TRP A 85 -6.23 -7.10 -3.43
CA TRP A 85 -7.06 -6.83 -2.26
C TRP A 85 -6.52 -5.65 -1.50
N ALA A 86 -7.42 -4.80 -1.01
CA ALA A 86 -7.07 -3.70 -0.13
C ALA A 86 -7.31 -4.11 1.33
N PHE A 87 -6.38 -3.77 2.20
CA PHE A 87 -6.43 -4.07 3.63
C PHE A 87 -6.15 -2.81 4.45
N THR A 88 -6.70 -2.79 5.65
CA THR A 88 -6.37 -1.83 6.71
C THR A 88 -5.47 -2.53 7.71
N LEU A 89 -4.22 -2.11 7.89
CA LEU A 89 -3.42 -2.65 8.99
C LEU A 89 -3.65 -1.89 10.30
N ASP A 90 -3.88 -0.58 10.22
CA ASP A 90 -4.12 0.34 11.32
C ASP A 90 -5.21 1.35 10.90
N GLY A 91 -6.17 1.64 11.78
CA GLY A 91 -7.09 2.79 11.63
C GLY A 91 -8.54 2.45 11.30
N TYR A 92 -9.37 2.47 12.33
CA TYR A 92 -10.77 2.86 12.20
C TYR A 92 -10.83 4.40 12.23
N ASP A 93 -11.38 5.00 11.19
CA ASP A 93 -11.64 6.42 11.14
C ASP A 93 -12.98 6.69 11.83
N GLU A 94 -12.92 7.20 13.06
CA GLU A 94 -14.10 7.50 13.87
C GLU A 94 -14.97 8.61 13.27
N GLU A 95 -14.37 9.54 12.50
CA GLU A 95 -15.09 10.66 11.89
C GLU A 95 -15.97 10.19 10.73
N TYR A 96 -15.50 9.19 9.98
CA TYR A 96 -16.19 8.66 8.80
C TYR A 96 -16.84 7.29 9.03
N ASP A 97 -16.77 6.73 10.24
CA ASP A 97 -17.21 5.36 10.59
C ASP A 97 -16.74 4.36 9.52
N SER A 98 -15.45 4.43 9.19
CA SER A 98 -14.91 3.66 8.07
C SER A 98 -13.48 3.20 8.31
N PHE A 99 -13.12 2.07 7.72
CA PHE A 99 -11.77 1.56 7.77
C PHE A 99 -10.94 2.16 6.64
N ILE A 100 -9.79 2.73 6.98
CA ILE A 100 -8.88 3.28 5.99
C ILE A 100 -8.07 2.12 5.39
N CYS A 101 -8.39 1.68 4.18
CA CYS A 101 -7.56 0.69 3.50
C CYS A 101 -6.32 1.39 2.95
N ASP A 102 -5.17 1.19 3.59
CA ASP A 102 -3.91 1.87 3.27
C ASP A 102 -2.88 0.95 2.59
N GLN A 103 -3.15 -0.36 2.60
CA GLN A 103 -2.31 -1.38 1.99
C GLN A 103 -3.03 -2.12 0.88
N PHE A 104 -2.31 -2.43 -0.19
CA PHE A 104 -2.79 -3.24 -1.30
C PHE A 104 -1.87 -4.45 -1.46
N LEU A 105 -2.46 -5.65 -1.36
CA LEU A 105 -1.79 -6.90 -1.73
C LEU A 105 -2.17 -7.22 -3.17
N SER A 106 -1.18 -7.26 -4.05
CA SER A 106 -1.40 -7.73 -5.41
C SER A 106 -1.75 -9.22 -5.40
N VAL A 107 -2.44 -9.64 -6.46
CA VAL A 107 -2.67 -11.07 -6.74
C VAL A 107 -1.36 -11.89 -6.76
N GLU A 108 -0.22 -11.23 -6.97
CA GLU A 108 1.10 -11.83 -7.12
C GLU A 108 1.88 -11.88 -5.80
N GLY A 109 1.26 -11.43 -4.70
CA GLY A 109 1.84 -11.49 -3.36
C GLY A 109 2.79 -10.33 -3.05
N GLU A 110 2.64 -9.20 -3.72
CA GLU A 110 3.41 -7.98 -3.46
C GLU A 110 2.56 -6.97 -2.69
N VAL A 111 3.17 -6.22 -1.76
CA VAL A 111 2.44 -5.29 -0.90
C VAL A 111 2.84 -3.86 -1.22
N PHE A 112 1.84 -3.04 -1.49
CA PHE A 112 2.01 -1.66 -1.90
C PHE A 112 1.18 -0.72 -1.02
N GLN A 113 1.67 0.50 -0.90
CA GLN A 113 0.95 1.62 -0.31
C GLN A 113 0.86 2.77 -1.32
N GLY A 114 -0.11 3.66 -1.11
CA GLY A 114 -0.22 4.87 -1.92
C GLY A 114 0.85 5.89 -1.56
N ALA A 115 1.45 6.55 -2.57
CA ALA A 115 2.33 7.69 -2.38
C ALA A 115 1.99 8.84 -3.35
N GLY A 116 2.15 10.09 -2.90
CA GLY A 116 1.93 11.30 -3.71
C GLY A 116 0.97 12.31 -3.09
N LEU A 117 0.40 13.18 -3.94
CA LEU A 117 -0.34 14.41 -3.60
C LEU A 117 -1.76 14.21 -3.02
N GLY A 118 -2.05 13.10 -2.34
CA GLY A 118 -3.40 12.80 -1.84
C GLY A 118 -3.45 11.77 -0.73
N LEU A 119 -4.67 11.38 -0.33
CA LEU A 119 -4.92 10.31 0.62
C LEU A 119 -4.29 9.00 0.09
N SER A 120 -3.45 8.36 0.91
CA SER A 120 -2.78 7.08 0.62
C SER A 120 -3.73 5.87 0.68
N THR A 121 -5.02 6.12 0.48
CA THR A 121 -6.09 5.18 0.78
C THR A 121 -6.67 4.59 -0.49
N PHE A 122 -6.90 3.29 -0.46
CA PHE A 122 -7.59 2.50 -1.47
C PHE A 122 -9.07 2.49 -1.12
N LYS A 123 -9.92 2.81 -2.08
CA LYS A 123 -11.38 2.87 -1.88
C LYS A 123 -12.08 1.83 -2.74
N PHE A 124 -12.97 1.06 -2.13
CA PHE A 124 -13.92 0.22 -2.84
C PHE A 124 -14.92 1.11 -3.57
N CYS A 125 -15.01 0.93 -4.89
CA CYS A 125 -15.87 1.71 -5.75
C CYS A 125 -16.85 0.79 -6.47
N LEU A 126 -18.14 1.13 -6.36
CA LEU A 126 -19.17 0.62 -7.26
C LEU A 126 -18.95 1.17 -8.68
N PRO A 127 -19.58 0.57 -9.72
CA PRO A 127 -19.47 1.06 -11.09
C PRO A 127 -19.67 2.58 -11.19
N SER A 128 -18.65 3.29 -11.66
CA SER A 128 -18.69 4.75 -11.75
C SER A 128 -19.48 5.17 -12.98
N LYS A 129 -20.56 5.94 -12.78
CA LYS A 129 -21.25 6.66 -13.86
C LYS A 129 -20.85 8.13 -13.94
N ASP A 130 -19.88 8.56 -13.13
CA ASP A 130 -19.45 9.96 -13.04
C ASP A 130 -18.51 10.33 -14.19
N LEU A 131 -18.96 11.23 -15.06
CA LEU A 131 -18.20 11.75 -16.20
C LEU A 131 -16.96 12.57 -15.78
N ARG A 132 -16.88 13.01 -14.52
CA ARG A 132 -15.71 13.70 -13.96
C ARG A 132 -14.56 12.74 -13.60
N ARG A 133 -14.77 11.42 -13.68
CA ARG A 133 -13.75 10.40 -13.42
C ARG A 133 -13.65 9.45 -14.62
N THR A 134 -12.60 9.60 -15.41
CA THR A 134 -12.39 8.83 -16.64
C THR A 134 -11.36 7.72 -16.44
N GLY A 135 -11.49 6.64 -17.22
CA GLY A 135 -10.59 5.48 -17.16
C GLY A 135 -10.99 4.40 -16.13
N LEU A 136 -12.05 4.62 -15.35
CA LEU A 136 -12.58 3.63 -14.39
C LEU A 136 -13.53 2.64 -15.09
N PRO A 137 -13.59 1.37 -14.63
CA PRO A 137 -14.43 0.36 -15.24
C PRO A 137 -15.88 0.49 -14.77
N ASN A 138 -16.80 -0.06 -15.57
CA ASN A 138 -18.21 -0.21 -15.22
C ASN A 138 -18.47 -1.49 -14.39
N SER A 139 -17.54 -1.80 -13.48
CA SER A 139 -17.60 -2.95 -12.55
C SER A 139 -17.12 -2.50 -11.16
N MET A 140 -17.29 -3.35 -10.15
CA MET A 140 -16.65 -3.11 -8.85
C MET A 140 -15.13 -3.05 -9.02
N HIS A 141 -14.48 -2.08 -8.38
CA HIS A 141 -13.05 -1.83 -8.52
C HIS A 141 -12.49 -1.13 -7.27
N LEU A 142 -11.17 -1.10 -7.15
CA LEU A 142 -10.45 -0.28 -6.19
C LEU A 142 -9.99 1.01 -6.87
N ALA A 143 -10.11 2.13 -6.17
CA ALA A 143 -9.59 3.42 -6.64
C ALA A 143 -8.64 4.04 -5.61
N GLY A 144 -7.50 4.50 -6.10
CA GLY A 144 -6.51 5.22 -5.32
C GLY A 144 -6.45 6.71 -5.67
N GLY A 145 -6.48 7.58 -4.66
CA GLY A 145 -6.30 9.03 -4.83
C GLY A 145 -4.85 9.47 -5.08
N MET A 146 -3.91 8.53 -5.01
CA MET A 146 -2.48 8.73 -5.18
C MET A 146 -2.03 8.68 -6.64
N SER A 147 -0.89 9.31 -6.92
CA SER A 147 -0.26 9.35 -8.25
C SER A 147 0.60 8.13 -8.56
N GLN A 148 1.09 7.45 -7.53
CA GLN A 148 1.94 6.27 -7.65
C GLN A 148 1.69 5.27 -6.51
N MET A 149 1.97 4.01 -6.80
CA MET A 149 2.11 2.97 -5.80
C MET A 149 3.58 2.77 -5.54
N VAL A 150 3.94 2.63 -4.27
CA VAL A 150 5.30 2.29 -3.86
C VAL A 150 5.26 1.04 -3.01
N GLU A 151 6.33 0.27 -3.03
CA GLU A 151 6.46 -0.90 -2.16
C GLU A 151 6.30 -0.47 -0.71
N SER A 152 5.51 -1.23 0.06
CA SER A 152 5.26 -0.89 1.45
C SER A 152 6.53 -1.06 2.30
N PRO A 153 6.71 -0.26 3.37
CA PRO A 153 7.83 -0.41 4.31
C PRO A 153 7.90 -1.82 4.90
N LEU A 154 9.10 -2.33 5.20
CA LEU A 154 9.27 -3.70 5.69
C LEU A 154 8.40 -3.99 6.93
N ARG A 155 8.28 -3.02 7.86
CA ARG A 155 7.42 -3.16 9.05
C ARG A 155 5.96 -3.50 8.74
N VAL A 156 5.44 -2.98 7.62
CA VAL A 156 4.06 -3.20 7.17
C VAL A 156 3.95 -4.61 6.59
N VAL A 157 4.93 -5.01 5.77
CA VAL A 157 5.02 -6.37 5.24
C VAL A 157 5.07 -7.39 6.38
N GLU A 158 5.91 -7.16 7.38
CA GLU A 158 6.00 -8.01 8.57
C GLU A 158 4.70 -8.06 9.36
N ALA A 159 4.02 -6.92 9.54
CA ALA A 159 2.74 -6.86 10.23
C ALA A 159 1.66 -7.65 9.48
N LEU A 160 1.59 -7.53 8.15
CA LEU A 160 0.64 -8.27 7.33
C LEU A 160 0.90 -9.79 7.40
N VAL A 161 2.16 -10.21 7.30
CA VAL A 161 2.53 -11.64 7.44
C VAL A 161 2.15 -12.17 8.82
N LYS A 162 2.36 -11.40 9.89
CA LYS A 162 1.97 -11.78 11.25
C LYS A 162 0.44 -11.89 11.41
N LYS A 163 -0.32 -10.94 10.86
CA LYS A 163 -1.79 -10.88 10.95
C LYS A 163 -2.52 -11.81 9.97
N ARG A 164 -1.81 -12.48 9.04
CA ARG A 164 -2.43 -13.26 7.94
C ARG A 164 -3.44 -14.31 8.42
N SER A 165 -3.12 -15.03 9.50
CA SER A 165 -3.98 -16.09 10.02
C SER A 165 -5.28 -15.51 10.59
N ASP A 166 -5.19 -14.37 11.27
CA ASP A 166 -6.35 -13.67 11.81
C ASP A 166 -7.23 -13.12 10.69
N ILE A 167 -6.60 -12.59 9.63
CA ILE A 167 -7.29 -12.15 8.42
C ILE A 167 -8.05 -13.32 7.78
N ILE A 168 -7.38 -14.46 7.58
CA ILE A 168 -7.99 -15.68 7.02
C ILE A 168 -9.14 -16.15 7.91
N ALA A 169 -8.94 -16.23 9.22
CA ALA A 169 -9.98 -16.62 10.16
C ALA A 169 -11.18 -15.68 10.02
N LYS A 170 -10.98 -14.37 9.99
CA LYS A 170 -12.07 -13.40 9.80
C LYS A 170 -12.80 -13.57 8.46
N ILE A 171 -12.09 -13.85 7.37
CA ILE A 171 -12.74 -14.15 6.07
C ILE A 171 -13.63 -15.39 6.21
N ILE A 172 -13.15 -16.45 6.85
CA ILE A 172 -13.91 -17.70 7.02
C ILE A 172 -15.14 -17.48 7.92
N HIS A 173 -15.01 -16.71 8.99
CA HIS A 173 -16.07 -16.53 9.99
C HIS A 173 -17.06 -15.38 9.65
N SER A 174 -16.77 -14.54 8.64
CA SER A 174 -17.59 -13.35 8.30
C SER A 174 -18.85 -13.63 7.47
N ARG A 175 -19.56 -14.75 7.71
CA ARG A 175 -20.91 -14.98 7.18
C ARG A 175 -21.77 -15.72 8.23
N PRO A 176 -22.94 -15.20 8.72
CA PRO A 176 -23.88 -14.30 8.02
C PRO A 176 -24.52 -13.15 8.85
N ASP A 177 -23.91 -12.59 9.90
CA ASP A 177 -24.49 -11.46 10.67
C ASP A 177 -23.57 -10.22 10.69
N MET A 178 -23.23 -9.67 9.51
CA MET A 178 -22.53 -8.38 9.44
C MET A 178 -23.44 -7.22 9.86
N PRO A 179 -22.94 -6.24 10.63
CA PRO A 179 -23.67 -4.99 10.90
C PRO A 179 -24.07 -4.29 9.60
N ARG A 180 -25.25 -3.65 9.59
CA ARG A 180 -25.70 -2.83 8.46
C ARG A 180 -24.69 -1.70 8.22
N GLY A 181 -24.03 -1.71 7.06
CA GLY A 181 -23.04 -0.70 6.67
C GLY A 181 -21.81 -1.28 5.96
N CYS A 182 -21.49 -2.56 6.19
CA CYS A 182 -20.33 -3.21 5.59
C CYS A 182 -20.71 -3.95 4.29
N ASN A 183 -20.04 -3.64 3.19
CA ASN A 183 -20.26 -4.35 1.92
C ASN A 183 -19.44 -5.65 1.85
N PRO A 184 -19.90 -6.67 1.10
CA PRO A 184 -19.18 -7.93 0.96
C PRO A 184 -17.77 -7.70 0.38
N GLY A 185 -16.72 -8.12 1.10
CA GLY A 185 -15.32 -7.97 0.69
C GLY A 185 -14.53 -6.97 1.53
N GLU A 186 -15.19 -6.21 2.41
CA GLU A 186 -14.51 -5.36 3.38
C GLU A 186 -14.09 -6.20 4.60
N LEU A 187 -12.79 -6.49 4.71
CA LEU A 187 -12.15 -6.82 5.99
C LEU A 187 -12.01 -5.56 6.85
N GLY A 188 -13.10 -4.81 7.00
CA GLY A 188 -13.19 -3.66 7.88
C GLY A 188 -13.34 -4.10 9.33
N TYR A 189 -12.57 -5.07 9.81
CA TYR A 189 -12.55 -5.39 11.25
C TYR A 189 -11.23 -6.04 11.61
N LEU A 190 -10.11 -5.36 11.37
CA LEU A 190 -8.85 -5.62 12.05
C LEU A 190 -8.80 -4.80 13.35
N GLY A 191 -9.80 -5.01 14.21
CA GLY A 191 -9.79 -4.44 15.56
C GLY A 191 -8.61 -4.95 16.38
N ASN A 192 -7.98 -4.02 17.10
CA ASN A 192 -7.03 -4.30 18.17
C ASN A 192 -7.71 -5.15 19.25
N TYR A 193 -7.03 -6.20 19.71
CA TYR A 193 -7.21 -6.69 21.08
C TYR A 193 -6.13 -6.04 21.94
#